data_AF-A0A7Y2D338-F1
#
_entry.id   AF-A0A7Y2D338-F1
#
_cell.length_a   1.000
_cell.length_b   1.000
_cell.length_c   1.000
_cell.angle_alpha   90.00
_cell.angle_beta   90.00
_cell.angle_gamma   90.00
#
_symmetry.space_group_name_H-M   'P 1'
#
loop_
_entity.id
_entity.type
_entity.pdbx_description
1 polymer ?
#
loop_
_entity_poly.entity_id
_entity_poly.type
_entity_poly.pdbx_seq_one_letter_code
_entity_poly.pdbx_strand_id
1 'polypeptide(L)' 'MSLELSQDELVERLNYDKSPLVPAEISMFEHDRREPPVQLLLQYARLAGFPMEYLVDDDLDLPRGF' A
#
# COMPACT_ATOMS: atom_id res chain seq x y z
N MET A 1 3.75 -7.17 -8.63
CA MET A 1 2.39 -7.67 -8.41
C MET A 1 1.53 -6.45 -8.14
N SER A 2 0.62 -6.10 -9.06
CA SER A 2 -0.41 -5.09 -8.79
C SER A 2 -1.61 -5.83 -8.21
N LEU A 3 -2.30 -5.27 -7.22
CA LEU A 3 -3.49 -5.89 -6.63
C LEU A 3 -4.69 -5.90 -7.61
N GLU A 4 -4.53 -5.33 -8.81
CA GLU A 4 -5.60 -5.11 -9.80
C GLU A 4 -6.80 -4.35 -9.20
N LEU A 5 -6.54 -3.51 -8.20
CA LEU A 5 -7.53 -2.69 -7.53
C LEU A 5 -7.42 -1.26 -8.00
N SER A 6 -8.56 -0.62 -8.24
CA SER A 6 -8.62 0.84 -8.26
C SER A 6 -8.30 1.42 -6.88
N GLN A 7 -7.94 2.71 -6.82
CA GLN A 7 -7.67 3.39 -5.54
C GLN A 7 -8.91 3.40 -4.64
N ASP A 8 -10.11 3.52 -5.22
CA ASP A 8 -11.39 3.44 -4.49
C ASP A 8 -11.56 2.07 -3.83
N GLU A 9 -11.38 1.01 -4.61
CA GLU A 9 -11.43 -0.38 -4.13
C GLU A 9 -10.37 -0.71 -3.08
N LEU A 10 -9.22 -0.05 -3.17
CA LEU A 10 -8.11 -0.23 -2.24
C LEU A 10 -8.42 0.41 -0.89
N VAL A 11 -9.05 1.60 -0.89
CA VAL A 11 -9.57 2.23 0.34
C VAL A 11 -10.56 1.31 1.05
N GLU A 12 -11.49 0.70 0.31
CA GLU A 12 -12.48 -0.23 0.88
C GLU A 12 -11.82 -1.49 1.48
N ARG A 13 -10.83 -2.07 0.77
CA ARG A 13 -10.19 -3.33 1.18
C ARG A 13 -9.14 -3.17 2.29
N LEU A 14 -8.46 -2.03 2.38
CA LEU A 14 -7.47 -1.77 3.42
C LEU A 14 -8.09 -1.68 4.83
N ASN A 15 -9.40 -1.40 4.92
CA ASN A 15 -10.16 -1.32 6.17
C ASN A 15 -9.40 -0.55 7.27
N TYR A 16 -8.89 0.63 6.91
CA TYR A 16 -8.02 1.42 7.76
C TYR A 16 -8.83 2.27 8.75
N ASP A 17 -8.72 1.97 10.04
CA ASP A 17 -9.57 2.52 11.11
C ASP A 17 -8.94 3.69 11.89
N LYS A 18 -7.66 4.03 11.62
CA LYS A 18 -6.93 5.04 12.41
C LYS A 18 -7.20 6.47 11.96
N SER A 19 -7.52 6.66 10.69
CA SER A 19 -8.00 7.93 10.15
C SER A 19 -8.82 7.67 8.89
N PRO A 20 -9.68 8.62 8.48
CA PRO A 20 -10.25 8.58 7.14
C PRO A 20 -9.12 8.43 6.11
N LEU A 21 -9.31 7.51 5.18
CA LEU A 21 -8.42 7.28 4.06
C LEU A 21 -9.22 7.57 2.80
N VAL A 22 -8.67 8.41 1.91
CA VAL A 22 -9.32 8.75 0.65
C VAL A 22 -8.45 8.33 -0.54
N PRO A 23 -9.06 8.07 -1.71
CA PRO A 23 -8.33 7.63 -2.91
C PRO A 23 -7.18 8.57 -3.31
N ALA A 24 -7.38 9.88 -3.13
CA ALA A 24 -6.34 10.87 -3.39
C ALA A 24 -5.08 10.68 -2.51
N GLU A 25 -5.23 10.22 -1.26
CA GLU A 25 -4.08 9.93 -0.40
C GLU A 25 -3.33 8.68 -0.87
N ILE A 26 -4.05 7.64 -1.31
CA ILE A 26 -3.45 6.46 -1.95
C ILE A 26 -2.58 6.89 -3.13
N SER A 27 -3.11 7.73 -4.01
CA SER A 27 -2.37 8.25 -5.16
C SER A 27 -1.10 8.99 -4.74
N MET A 28 -1.16 9.79 -3.67
CA MET A 28 0.01 10.50 -3.16
C MET A 28 1.07 9.55 -2.61
N PHE A 29 0.67 8.44 -2.01
CA PHE A 29 1.57 7.38 -1.55
C PHE A 29 2.25 6.65 -2.72
N GLU A 30 1.48 6.25 -3.74
CA GLU A 30 1.97 5.49 -4.89
C GLU A 30 2.93 6.27 -5.81
N HIS A 31 2.92 7.61 -5.71
CA HIS A 31 3.74 8.50 -6.52
C HIS A 31 4.85 9.19 -5.73
N ASP A 32 5.22 8.66 -4.56
CA ASP A 32 6.25 9.22 -3.66
C ASP A 32 6.02 10.70 -3.29
N ARG A 33 4.75 11.15 -3.29
CA ARG A 33 4.40 12.52 -2.90
C ARG A 33 4.18 12.65 -1.40
N ARG A 34 3.91 11.52 -0.73
CA ARG A 34 3.71 11.43 0.71
C ARG A 34 4.10 10.03 1.17
N GLU A 35 4.63 9.90 2.37
CA GLU A 35 4.83 8.59 2.98
C GLU A 35 3.56 8.12 3.72
N PRO A 36 3.15 6.84 3.55
CA PRO A 36 2.07 6.26 4.32
C PRO A 36 2.49 6.04 5.79
N PRO A 37 1.57 6.15 6.75
CA PRO A 37 1.86 5.75 8.13
C PRO A 37 2.12 4.23 8.22
N VAL A 38 2.97 3.81 9.17
CA VAL A 38 3.38 2.41 9.33
C VAL A 38 2.19 1.44 9.52
N GLN A 39 1.13 1.89 10.19
CA GLN A 39 -0.08 1.09 10.38
C GLN A 39 -0.81 0.84 9.05
N LEU A 40 -0.73 1.77 8.09
CA LEU A 40 -1.32 1.60 6.77
C LEU A 40 -0.47 0.64 5.92
N LEU A 41 0.85 0.77 5.95
CA LEU A 41 1.78 -0.18 5.31
C LEU A 41 1.53 -1.63 5.79
N LEU A 42 1.21 -1.82 7.07
CA LEU A 42 0.86 -3.15 7.60
C LEU A 42 -0.42 -3.71 6.97
N GLN A 43 -1.42 -2.87 6.68
CA GLN A 43 -2.63 -3.32 6.01
C GLN A 43 -2.38 -3.63 4.54
N TYR A 44 -1.54 -2.86 3.85
CA TYR A 44 -1.07 -3.22 2.51
C TYR A 44 -0.41 -4.59 2.48
N ALA A 45 0.53 -4.84 3.39
CA ALA A 45 1.23 -6.12 3.51
C ALA A 45 0.24 -7.29 3.73
N ARG A 46 -0.73 -7.11 4.63
CA ARG A 46 -1.78 -8.10 4.91
C ARG A 46 -2.70 -8.33 3.72
N LEU A 47 -3.11 -7.26 3.03
CA LEU A 47 -3.97 -7.34 1.85
C LEU A 47 -3.26 -8.06 0.70
N ALA A 48 -1.97 -7.78 0.51
CA ALA A 48 -1.15 -8.41 -0.53
C ALA A 48 -0.67 -9.83 -0.18
N GLY A 49 -0.70 -10.21 1.10
CA GLY A 49 -0.23 -11.51 1.56
C GLY A 49 1.29 -11.66 1.62
N PHE A 50 2.03 -10.55 1.73
CA PHE A 50 3.50 -10.55 1.83
C PHE A 50 4.00 -9.88 3.12
N PRO A 51 5.22 -10.19 3.57
CA PRO A 51 5.84 -9.47 4.68
C PRO A 51 6.01 -7.98 4.38
N MET A 52 5.88 -7.12 5.41
CA MET A 52 5.99 -5.66 5.26
C MET A 52 7.34 -5.22 4.70
N GLU A 53 8.43 -5.98 4.92
CA GLU A 53 9.77 -5.65 4.38
C GLU A 53 9.74 -5.42 2.86
N TYR A 54 8.88 -6.15 2.12
CA TYR A 54 8.68 -5.98 0.68
C TYR A 54 8.12 -4.61 0.27
N LEU A 55 7.62 -3.81 1.22
CA LEU A 55 7.07 -2.48 0.97
C LEU A 55 8.00 -1.35 1.43
N VAL A 56 9.00 -1.64 2.27
CA VAL A 56 9.77 -0.59 2.99
C VAL A 56 11.29 -0.74 2.87
N ASP A 57 11.78 -1.89 2.41
CA ASP A 57 13.20 -2.14 2.21
C ASP A 57 13.55 -1.97 0.73
N ASP A 58 14.04 -0.79 0.38
CA ASP A 58 14.45 -0.43 -0.99
C ASP A 58 15.66 -1.23 -1.48
N ASP A 59 16.41 -1.87 -0.58
CA ASP A 59 17.55 -2.71 -0.91
C ASP A 59 17.13 -4.15 -1.30
N LEU A 60 15.85 -4.51 -1.14
CA LEU A 60 15.32 -5.80 -1.60
C LEU A 60 15.28 -5.85 -3.14
N ASP A 61 15.96 -6.85 -3.71
CA ASP A 61 15.85 -7.17 -5.13
C ASP A 61 14.52 -7.88 -5.41
N LEU A 62 13.45 -7.08 -5.46
CA LEU A 62 12.10 -7.57 -5.74
C LEU A 62 11.95 -7.96 -7.22
N PRO A 63 11.28 -9.08 -7.53
CA PRO A 63 11.03 -9.45 -8.92
C PRO A 63 10.22 -8.37 -9.62
N ARG A 64 10.81 -7.77 -10.66
CA ARG A 64 10.16 -6.72 -11.47
C ARG A 64 9.09 -7.32 -12.36
N GLY A 65 7.86 -7.35 -11.84
CA GLY A 65 6.63 -7.53 -12.62
C GLY A 65 6.39 -8.94 -13.19
N PHE A 66 5.16 -9.40 -13.03
CA PHE A 66 4.45 -10.30 -13.94
C PHE A 66 3.18 -9.57 -14.36
#